data_AF-A0A7R6Z5B0-F1
#
_entry.id   AF-A0A7R6Z5B0-F1
#
_cell.length_a   1.000
_cell.length_b   1.000
_cell.length_c   1.000
_cell.angle_alpha   90.00
_cell.angle_beta   90.00
_cell.angle_gamma   90.00
#
_symmetry.space_group_name_H-M   'P 1'
#
loop_
_entity.id
_entity.type
_entity.pdbx_description
1 polymer ?
#
loop_
_entity_poly.entity_id
_entity_poly.type
_entity_poly.pdbx_seq_one_letter_code
_entity_poly.pdbx_strand_id
1 'polypeptide(L)'
;MARPGRTAAEVFTSREVAIAAGLPPRNFALLVDQGLAPRPTSDGSGKAGHRTYDSAGVAHAALIGALHLAGFELLVSARLAAAFADDYGASHGRLPSNLNAYVRSELNPNKGLPWGEMPKDLPLDFEQDYWLHYLLRNRSTIYRRGIAIRGDCIIDIADHAFVLTHMLGLEKIKIFSPASGEGLPASPDYRIIGRGPSARIVPIHEEVDSLDFQIDPKSAEKMRRLEREYIDGRKDAVTVVQLNLSLAIRNAFDRLQDDREKKAA
;
A
#
# COMPACT_ATOMS: atom_id res chain seq x y z
N MET A 1 9.71 25.22 25.25
CA MET A 1 8.98 24.53 24.16
C MET A 1 9.24 23.03 24.28
N ALA A 2 8.27 22.26 24.75
CA ALA A 2 8.42 20.81 24.88
C ALA A 2 8.22 20.16 23.51
N ARG A 3 9.27 19.50 22.98
CA ARG A 3 9.16 18.64 21.80
C ARG A 3 8.22 17.47 22.13
N PRO A 4 7.28 17.08 21.25
CA PRO A 4 6.49 15.86 21.45
C PRO A 4 7.44 14.67 21.64
N GLY A 5 7.27 13.93 22.73
CA GLY A 5 8.03 12.70 22.98
C GLY A 5 7.72 11.63 21.95
N ARG A 6 8.68 10.73 21.75
CA ARG A 6 8.76 9.57 20.81
C ARG A 6 7.44 8.88 20.44
N THR A 7 6.48 8.77 21.36
CA THR A 7 5.17 8.14 21.11
C THR A 7 4.20 9.00 20.31
N ALA A 8 4.30 10.34 20.33
CA ALA A 8 3.36 11.22 19.64
C ALA A 8 3.70 11.44 18.15
N ALA A 9 4.95 11.21 17.74
CA ALA A 9 5.39 11.42 16.35
C ALA A 9 5.00 10.26 15.41
N GLU A 10 4.85 9.05 15.95
CA GLU A 10 4.61 7.81 15.18
C GLU A 10 3.21 7.23 15.44
N VAL A 11 2.43 7.89 16.29
CA VAL A 11 1.02 7.61 16.53
C VAL A 11 0.18 8.62 15.76
N PHE A 12 -0.80 8.10 15.01
CA PHE A 12 -1.73 8.89 14.22
C PHE A 12 -3.14 8.75 14.76
N THR A 13 -3.86 9.85 14.86
CA THR A 13 -5.29 9.90 15.18
C THR A 13 -6.14 9.53 13.96
N SER A 14 -7.41 9.15 14.15
CA SER A 14 -8.34 8.94 13.01
C SER A 14 -8.43 10.14 12.07
N ARG A 15 -8.32 11.37 12.58
CA ARG A 15 -8.30 12.59 11.75
C ARG A 15 -7.06 12.63 10.85
N GLU A 16 -5.89 12.34 11.42
CA GLU A 16 -4.64 12.30 10.66
C GLU A 16 -4.70 11.21 9.59
N VAL A 17 -5.16 10.01 9.92
CA VAL A 17 -5.29 8.92 8.94
C VAL A 17 -6.26 9.29 7.81
N ALA A 18 -7.39 9.93 8.12
CA ALA A 18 -8.32 10.43 7.10
C ALA A 18 -7.66 11.45 6.15
N ILE A 19 -6.87 12.39 6.71
CA ILE A 19 -6.13 13.39 5.93
C ILE A 19 -5.06 12.72 5.05
N ALA A 20 -4.33 11.76 5.59
CA ALA A 20 -3.33 11.00 4.87
C ALA A 20 -3.94 10.32 3.63
N ALA A 21 -5.08 9.66 3.84
CA ALA A 21 -5.86 9.04 2.78
C ALA A 21 -6.47 10.04 1.77
N GLY A 22 -6.54 11.33 2.12
CA GLY A 22 -7.27 12.31 1.32
C GLY A 22 -8.78 12.09 1.35
N LEU A 23 -9.29 11.49 2.43
CA LEU A 23 -10.70 11.19 2.63
C LEU A 23 -11.34 12.23 3.58
N PRO A 24 -12.58 12.68 3.30
CA PRO A 24 -13.34 13.44 4.28
C PRO A 24 -13.52 12.65 5.59
N PRO A 25 -13.55 13.32 6.76
CA PRO A 25 -13.75 12.64 8.05
C PRO A 25 -15.01 11.75 8.08
N ARG A 26 -16.08 12.18 7.39
CA ARG A 26 -17.32 11.40 7.26
C ARG A 26 -17.11 10.08 6.52
N ASN A 27 -16.31 10.07 5.47
CA ASN A 27 -16.02 8.85 4.70
C ASN A 27 -15.17 7.90 5.54
N PHE A 28 -14.17 8.43 6.26
CA PHE A 28 -13.35 7.60 7.15
C PHE A 28 -14.17 7.03 8.33
N ALA A 29 -15.06 7.83 8.93
CA ALA A 29 -15.98 7.34 9.96
C ALA A 29 -16.88 6.21 9.44
N LEU A 30 -17.41 6.32 8.22
CA LEU A 30 -18.17 5.25 7.58
C LEU A 30 -17.33 3.97 7.44
N LEU A 31 -16.06 4.07 7.05
CA LEU A 31 -15.17 2.91 6.96
C LEU A 31 -14.98 2.24 8.33
N VAL A 32 -14.82 3.03 9.38
CA VAL A 32 -14.71 2.52 10.76
C VAL A 32 -15.99 1.78 11.16
N ASP A 33 -17.16 2.37 10.91
CA ASP A 33 -18.46 1.78 11.25
C ASP A 33 -18.74 0.49 10.47
N GLN A 34 -18.22 0.37 9.26
CA GLN A 34 -18.31 -0.85 8.43
C GLN A 34 -17.21 -1.87 8.72
N GLY A 35 -16.28 -1.60 9.65
CA GLY A 35 -15.15 -2.49 9.92
C GLY A 35 -14.16 -2.61 8.75
N LEU A 36 -14.12 -1.60 7.88
CA LEU A 36 -13.29 -1.54 6.67
C LEU A 36 -12.17 -0.48 6.74
N ALA A 37 -12.06 0.23 7.85
CA ALA A 37 -10.91 1.08 8.13
C ALA A 37 -9.69 0.22 8.52
N PRO A 38 -8.46 0.76 8.43
CA PRO A 38 -7.29 0.08 8.97
C PRO A 38 -7.48 -0.32 10.44
N ARG A 39 -6.85 -1.42 10.87
CA ARG A 39 -6.92 -1.85 12.28
C ARG A 39 -6.18 -0.84 13.16
N PRO A 40 -6.81 -0.33 14.24
CA PRO A 40 -6.13 0.58 15.18
C PRO A 40 -5.11 -0.18 16.03
N THR A 41 -4.05 0.51 16.45
CA THR A 41 -3.05 0.00 17.40
C THR A 41 -3.50 0.11 18.85
N SER A 42 -4.38 1.06 19.14
CA SER A 42 -5.11 1.10 20.41
C SER A 42 -6.54 1.57 20.17
N ASP A 43 -7.48 0.83 20.75
CA ASP A 43 -8.86 1.25 20.90
C ASP A 43 -8.94 2.07 22.17
N GLY A 44 -8.76 3.39 22.06
CA GLY A 44 -9.04 4.28 23.19
C GLY A 44 -10.47 4.03 23.70
N SER A 45 -10.63 3.80 25.01
CA SER A 45 -11.95 3.57 25.60
C SER A 45 -12.82 4.84 25.48
N GLY A 46 -13.99 4.74 24.84
CA GLY A 46 -14.97 5.83 24.67
C GLY A 46 -15.54 5.99 23.26
N LYS A 47 -16.65 6.71 23.12
CA LYS A 47 -17.33 6.97 21.84
C LYS A 47 -16.37 7.69 20.87
N ALA A 48 -15.94 6.97 19.83
CA ALA A 48 -15.38 7.46 18.55
C ALA A 48 -14.11 8.34 18.53
N GLY A 49 -13.50 8.73 19.66
CA GLY A 49 -12.51 9.83 19.68
C GLY A 49 -11.02 9.49 19.73
N HIS A 50 -10.61 8.28 20.13
CA HIS A 50 -9.21 8.02 20.54
C HIS A 50 -8.59 6.76 19.93
N ARG A 51 -8.97 6.40 18.71
CA ARG A 51 -8.25 5.35 17.98
C ARG A 51 -6.91 5.89 17.50
N THR A 52 -5.86 5.12 17.78
CA THR A 52 -4.52 5.39 17.29
C THR A 52 -4.13 4.41 16.22
N TYR A 53 -3.29 4.85 15.30
CA TYR A 53 -2.78 4.05 14.20
C TYR A 53 -1.26 4.25 14.12
N ASP A 54 -0.57 3.29 13.52
CA ASP A 54 0.85 3.36 13.16
C ASP A 54 1.03 3.67 11.66
N SER A 55 2.27 3.62 11.18
CA SER A 55 2.57 3.83 9.77
C SER A 55 1.93 2.80 8.83
N ALA A 56 1.71 1.56 9.28
CA ALA A 56 1.06 0.53 8.47
C ALA A 56 -0.43 0.86 8.30
N GLY A 57 -1.09 1.33 9.36
CA GLY A 57 -2.45 1.85 9.29
C GLY A 57 -2.58 3.04 8.32
N VAL A 58 -1.61 3.95 8.31
CA VAL A 58 -1.56 5.04 7.33
C VAL A 58 -1.37 4.52 5.90
N ALA A 59 -0.47 3.57 5.68
CA ALA A 59 -0.22 2.99 4.35
C ALA A 59 -1.46 2.28 3.79
N HIS A 60 -2.18 1.54 4.64
CA HIS A 60 -3.47 0.94 4.28
C HIS A 60 -4.47 2.04 3.90
N ALA A 61 -4.65 3.07 4.73
CA ALA A 61 -5.56 4.18 4.42
C ALA A 61 -5.18 4.91 3.12
N ALA A 62 -3.88 5.04 2.84
CA ALA A 62 -3.38 5.63 1.60
C ALA A 62 -3.82 4.83 0.37
N LEU A 63 -3.80 3.49 0.42
CA LEU A 63 -4.31 2.64 -0.65
C LEU A 63 -5.83 2.81 -0.83
N ILE A 64 -6.61 2.85 0.26
CA ILE A 64 -8.05 3.14 0.18
C ILE A 64 -8.30 4.47 -0.54
N GLY A 65 -7.59 5.51 -0.10
CA GLY A 65 -7.69 6.86 -0.65
C GLY A 65 -7.30 6.93 -2.13
N ALA A 66 -6.23 6.23 -2.52
CA ALA A 66 -5.75 6.21 -3.89
C ALA A 66 -6.71 5.47 -4.83
N LEU A 67 -7.27 4.33 -4.40
CA LEU A 67 -8.29 3.61 -5.15
C LEU A 67 -9.56 4.48 -5.31
N HIS A 68 -9.98 5.14 -4.23
CA HIS A 68 -11.16 6.00 -4.29
C HIS A 68 -10.95 7.21 -5.21
N LEU A 69 -9.75 7.83 -5.14
CA LEU A 69 -9.35 8.91 -6.05
C LEU A 69 -9.34 8.47 -7.51
N ALA A 70 -8.99 7.21 -7.78
CA ALA A 70 -9.00 6.62 -9.11
C ALA A 70 -10.41 6.27 -9.64
N GLY A 71 -11.47 6.59 -8.89
CA GLY A 71 -12.86 6.43 -9.30
C GLY A 71 -13.55 5.17 -8.79
N PHE A 72 -12.91 4.39 -7.91
CA PHE A 72 -13.56 3.24 -7.29
C PHE A 72 -14.50 3.68 -6.15
N GLU A 73 -15.57 2.91 -5.98
CA GLU A 73 -16.50 3.10 -4.88
C GLU A 73 -15.81 2.84 -3.54
N LEU A 74 -16.06 3.70 -2.55
CA LEU A 74 -15.34 3.72 -1.28
C LEU A 74 -15.25 2.36 -0.57
N LEU A 75 -16.36 1.61 -0.53
CA LEU A 75 -16.38 0.29 0.13
C LEU A 75 -15.61 -0.77 -0.66
N VAL A 76 -15.60 -0.68 -1.99
CA VAL A 76 -14.81 -1.57 -2.85
C VAL A 76 -13.33 -1.25 -2.68
N SER A 77 -12.97 0.03 -2.69
CA SER A 77 -11.61 0.51 -2.40
C SER A 77 -11.11 -0.01 -1.07
N ALA A 78 -11.94 0.05 -0.02
CA ALA A 78 -11.57 -0.40 1.31
C ALA A 78 -11.39 -1.92 1.40
N ARG A 79 -12.28 -2.71 0.78
CA ARG A 79 -12.14 -4.17 0.74
C ARG A 79 -10.90 -4.61 -0.04
N LEU A 80 -10.63 -3.99 -1.17
CA LEU A 80 -9.44 -4.30 -1.97
C LEU A 80 -8.17 -3.92 -1.21
N ALA A 81 -8.15 -2.75 -0.56
CA ALA A 81 -7.03 -2.34 0.26
C ALA A 81 -6.79 -3.28 1.45
N ALA A 82 -7.86 -3.77 2.09
CA ALA A 82 -7.77 -4.72 3.18
C ALA A 82 -7.17 -6.06 2.71
N ALA A 83 -7.64 -6.61 1.59
CA ALA A 83 -7.07 -7.83 1.01
C ALA A 83 -5.58 -7.67 0.69
N PHE A 84 -5.20 -6.56 0.05
CA PHE A 84 -3.79 -6.25 -0.19
C PHE A 84 -2.97 -6.11 1.09
N ALA A 85 -3.48 -5.39 2.09
CA ALA A 85 -2.77 -5.16 3.34
C ALA A 85 -2.55 -6.47 4.12
N ASP A 86 -3.54 -7.36 4.14
CA ASP A 86 -3.46 -8.65 4.81
C ASP A 86 -2.46 -9.59 4.09
N ASP A 87 -2.57 -9.78 2.77
CA ASP A 87 -1.70 -10.69 2.02
C ASP A 87 -0.25 -10.21 1.94
N TYR A 88 -0.07 -8.91 1.67
CA TYR A 88 1.26 -8.30 1.62
C TYR A 88 1.87 -8.22 3.03
N GLY A 89 1.04 -8.00 4.06
CA GLY A 89 1.44 -8.09 5.45
C GLY A 89 1.94 -9.48 5.83
N ALA A 90 1.24 -10.53 5.41
CA ALA A 90 1.63 -11.92 5.65
C ALA A 90 2.94 -12.30 4.94
N SER A 91 3.14 -11.81 3.71
CA SER A 91 4.29 -12.19 2.87
C SER A 91 5.54 -11.32 3.08
N HIS A 92 5.33 -10.03 3.37
CA HIS A 92 6.39 -9.00 3.37
C HIS A 92 6.35 -8.09 4.60
N GLY A 93 5.44 -8.32 5.54
CA GLY A 93 5.28 -7.56 6.78
C GLY A 93 4.39 -6.32 6.65
N ARG A 94 4.48 -5.57 5.55
CA ARG A 94 3.71 -4.32 5.34
C ARG A 94 3.69 -3.86 3.88
N LEU A 95 2.72 -3.01 3.55
CA LEU A 95 2.62 -2.39 2.22
C LEU A 95 3.88 -1.58 1.86
N PRO A 96 4.34 -1.64 0.61
CA PRO A 96 5.66 -1.12 0.22
C PRO A 96 5.60 0.38 -0.14
N SER A 97 6.09 1.27 0.74
CA SER A 97 6.32 2.69 0.38
C SER A 97 7.51 2.92 -0.57
N ASN A 98 8.38 1.90 -0.68
CA ASN A 98 9.65 1.93 -1.39
C ASN A 98 10.63 3.04 -0.90
N LEU A 99 10.46 3.56 0.31
CA LEU A 99 11.37 4.58 0.87
C LEU A 99 12.78 4.03 1.10
N ASN A 100 12.93 2.72 1.31
CA ASN A 100 14.22 2.05 1.41
C ASN A 100 15.09 2.19 0.16
N ALA A 101 14.52 2.48 -1.01
CA ALA A 101 15.31 2.79 -2.21
C ALA A 101 16.21 4.02 -2.00
N TYR A 102 15.75 5.03 -1.25
CA TYR A 102 16.58 6.19 -0.92
C TYR A 102 17.73 5.86 0.03
N VAL A 103 17.71 4.71 0.71
CA VAL A 103 18.78 4.29 1.63
C VAL A 103 19.72 3.30 0.97
N ARG A 104 19.16 2.28 0.31
CA ARG A 104 19.87 1.07 -0.14
C ARG A 104 20.16 0.99 -1.65
N SER A 105 19.70 1.95 -2.46
CA SER A 105 19.78 1.86 -3.93
C SER A 105 20.54 3.01 -4.59
N GLU A 106 20.60 2.98 -5.92
CA GLU A 106 21.20 3.99 -6.81
C GLU A 106 20.70 5.43 -6.53
N LEU A 107 19.53 5.57 -5.90
CA LEU A 107 18.98 6.88 -5.54
C LEU A 107 19.76 7.57 -4.41
N ASN A 108 20.69 6.86 -3.77
CA ASN A 108 21.59 7.38 -2.76
C ASN A 108 23.03 7.52 -3.30
N PRO A 109 23.40 8.66 -3.89
CA PRO A 109 24.71 8.83 -4.54
C PRO A 109 25.87 8.74 -3.55
N ASN A 110 25.62 9.02 -2.27
CA ASN A 110 26.66 9.13 -1.25
C ASN A 110 27.03 7.80 -0.57
N LYS A 111 26.32 6.69 -0.88
CA LYS A 111 26.51 5.34 -0.29
C LYS A 111 26.48 5.26 1.26
N GLY A 112 26.20 6.37 1.95
CA GLY A 112 26.00 6.50 3.40
C GLY A 112 24.54 6.82 3.72
N LEU A 113 24.24 7.46 4.85
CA LEU A 113 22.87 7.89 5.13
C LEU A 113 22.52 9.13 4.28
N PRO A 114 21.33 9.18 3.64
CA PRO A 114 20.91 10.33 2.82
C PRO A 114 20.89 11.68 3.53
N TRP A 115 20.83 11.67 4.85
CA TRP A 115 20.76 12.83 5.73
C TRP A 115 22.08 13.10 6.49
N GLY A 116 23.18 12.44 6.11
CA GLY A 116 24.49 12.64 6.73
C GLY A 116 24.58 12.05 8.13
N GLU A 117 24.97 12.86 9.11
CA GLU A 117 25.12 12.40 10.50
C GLU A 117 23.78 11.96 11.11
N MET A 118 23.80 10.87 11.89
CA MET A 118 22.61 10.41 12.57
C MET A 118 22.15 11.45 13.60
N PRO A 119 20.85 11.79 13.63
CA PRO A 119 20.32 12.65 14.68
C PRO A 119 20.55 12.00 16.05
N LYS A 120 21.29 12.67 16.95
CA LYS A 120 21.51 12.21 18.33
C LYS A 120 20.22 12.13 19.16
N ASP A 121 19.16 12.79 18.67
CA ASP A 121 17.85 12.91 19.29
C ASP A 121 16.84 11.85 18.81
N LEU A 122 17.21 10.95 17.88
CA LEU A 122 16.30 9.94 17.35
C LEU A 122 16.94 8.53 17.36
N PRO A 123 16.32 7.53 18.00
CA PRO A 123 16.73 6.15 17.83
C PRO A 123 16.46 5.68 16.38
N LEU A 124 17.31 4.77 15.89
CA LEU A 124 17.21 4.17 14.57
C LEU A 124 16.02 3.21 14.48
N ASP A 125 15.13 3.44 13.53
CA ASP A 125 14.07 2.48 13.18
C ASP A 125 13.79 2.46 11.67
N PHE A 126 14.59 1.67 10.93
CA PHE A 126 14.40 1.48 9.49
C PHE A 126 13.16 0.65 9.12
N GLU A 127 12.51 0.05 10.12
CA GLU A 127 11.28 -0.72 9.95
C GLU A 127 10.04 0.17 10.12
N GLN A 128 10.21 1.48 10.30
CA GLN A 128 9.12 2.46 10.34
C GLN A 128 9.18 3.44 9.17
N ASP A 129 8.21 3.33 8.28
CA ASP A 129 8.22 4.05 7.01
C ASP A 129 7.97 5.55 7.18
N TYR A 130 7.11 5.94 8.12
CA TYR A 130 6.89 7.37 8.39
C TYR A 130 8.11 8.03 9.03
N TRP A 131 8.84 7.32 9.89
CA TRP A 131 10.09 7.81 10.47
C TRP A 131 11.15 8.03 9.38
N LEU A 132 11.30 7.05 8.48
CA LEU A 132 12.22 7.15 7.35
C LEU A 132 11.83 8.29 6.41
N HIS A 133 10.53 8.43 6.10
CA HIS A 133 10.00 9.56 5.34
C HIS A 133 10.33 10.90 5.98
N TYR A 134 10.11 11.05 7.28
CA TYR A 134 10.40 12.29 8.02
C TYR A 134 11.87 12.70 7.91
N LEU A 135 12.80 11.75 8.03
CA LEU A 135 14.23 12.04 7.87
C LEU A 135 14.58 12.42 6.43
N LEU A 136 14.05 11.67 5.45
CA LEU A 136 14.25 11.95 4.04
C LEU A 136 13.73 13.33 3.65
N ARG A 137 12.52 13.70 4.11
CA ARG A 137 11.90 14.97 3.77
C ARG A 137 12.57 16.17 4.44
N ASN A 138 12.98 16.05 5.70
CA ASN A 138 13.47 17.21 6.47
C ASN A 138 14.99 17.35 6.51
N ARG A 139 15.72 16.27 6.23
CA ARG A 139 17.18 16.25 6.43
C ARG A 139 17.95 15.74 5.21
N SER A 140 17.27 15.42 4.12
CA SER A 140 17.91 15.08 2.86
C SER A 140 17.47 15.99 1.72
N THR A 141 18.32 16.11 0.71
CA THR A 141 18.05 16.85 -0.53
C THR A 141 17.60 15.95 -1.69
N ILE A 142 17.65 14.62 -1.50
CA ILE A 142 17.35 13.65 -2.57
C ILE A 142 15.86 13.29 -2.65
N TYR A 143 15.11 13.46 -1.56
CA TYR A 143 13.68 13.17 -1.53
C TYR A 143 12.92 14.22 -2.33
N ARG A 144 12.07 13.76 -3.25
CA ARG A 144 11.23 14.62 -4.08
C ARG A 144 9.77 14.18 -3.97
N ARG A 145 8.92 15.11 -3.57
CA ARG A 145 7.49 14.90 -3.36
C ARG A 145 6.78 14.61 -4.69
N GLY A 146 5.80 13.72 -4.68
CA GLY A 146 4.96 13.44 -5.85
C GLY A 146 5.68 12.79 -7.04
N ILE A 147 6.89 12.27 -6.84
CA ILE A 147 7.67 11.63 -7.92
C ILE A 147 7.68 10.11 -7.73
N ALA A 148 7.29 9.41 -8.80
CA ALA A 148 7.43 7.97 -8.90
C ALA A 148 8.91 7.58 -9.04
N ILE A 149 9.33 6.49 -8.41
CA ILE A 149 10.70 6.00 -8.49
C ILE A 149 10.72 4.55 -8.95
N ARG A 150 11.85 4.15 -9.54
CA ARG A 150 12.09 2.76 -9.93
C ARG A 150 11.91 1.82 -8.73
N GLY A 151 11.22 0.71 -8.95
CA GLY A 151 10.87 -0.27 -7.91
C GLY A 151 9.57 0.05 -7.16
N ASP A 152 8.87 1.13 -7.49
CA ASP A 152 7.54 1.37 -6.93
C ASP A 152 6.58 0.24 -7.31
N CYS A 153 5.76 -0.19 -6.35
CA CYS A 153 4.72 -1.19 -6.57
C CYS A 153 3.54 -0.55 -7.30
N ILE A 154 3.22 -1.10 -8.46
CA ILE A 154 2.11 -0.70 -9.31
C ILE A 154 1.01 -1.74 -9.20
N ILE A 155 -0.23 -1.28 -9.01
CA ILE A 155 -1.45 -2.08 -9.10
C ILE A 155 -2.16 -1.67 -10.40
N ASP A 156 -2.39 -2.64 -11.28
CA ASP A 156 -3.25 -2.50 -12.45
C ASP A 156 -4.60 -3.14 -12.17
N ILE A 157 -5.67 -2.42 -12.48
CA ILE A 157 -7.04 -2.93 -12.37
C ILE A 157 -7.70 -2.83 -13.74
N ALA A 158 -7.91 -3.98 -14.38
CA ALA A 158 -8.51 -4.11 -15.70
C ALA A 158 -10.02 -4.35 -15.59
N ASP A 159 -10.81 -3.53 -16.26
CA ASP A 159 -12.28 -3.60 -16.34
C ASP A 159 -13.01 -3.74 -15.00
N HIS A 160 -12.39 -3.21 -13.93
CA HIS A 160 -12.87 -3.34 -12.55
C HIS A 160 -13.02 -4.81 -12.11
N ALA A 161 -12.26 -5.72 -12.70
CA ALA A 161 -12.39 -7.17 -12.49
C ALA A 161 -11.05 -7.83 -12.16
N PHE A 162 -10.02 -7.65 -13.01
CA PHE A 162 -8.72 -8.29 -12.80
C PHE A 162 -7.74 -7.32 -12.15
N VAL A 163 -7.18 -7.72 -11.02
CA VAL A 163 -6.19 -6.95 -10.29
C VAL A 163 -4.84 -7.64 -10.41
N LEU A 164 -3.84 -6.89 -10.88
CA LEU A 164 -2.49 -7.38 -11.08
C LEU A 164 -1.48 -6.41 -10.48
N THR A 165 -0.33 -6.91 -10.02
CA THR A 165 0.78 -6.06 -9.59
C THR A 165 2.05 -6.25 -10.41
N HIS A 166 2.82 -5.18 -10.54
CA HIS A 166 4.18 -5.22 -11.06
C HIS A 166 5.03 -4.11 -10.44
N MET A 167 6.32 -4.08 -10.78
CA MET A 167 7.26 -3.07 -10.28
C MET A 167 7.63 -2.06 -11.37
N LEU A 168 7.55 -0.77 -11.06
CA LEU A 168 7.85 0.33 -11.98
C LEU A 168 9.33 0.33 -12.40
N GLY A 169 9.60 0.41 -13.71
CA GLY A 169 10.96 0.44 -14.26
C GLY A 169 11.73 -0.88 -14.12
N LEU A 170 11.02 -1.97 -13.75
CA LEU A 170 11.53 -3.32 -13.61
C LEU A 170 10.72 -4.33 -14.43
N GLU A 171 10.02 -3.89 -15.48
CA GLU A 171 9.09 -4.70 -16.29
C GLU A 171 9.77 -5.86 -17.04
N LYS A 172 11.10 -5.82 -17.16
CA LYS A 172 11.91 -6.92 -17.71
C LYS A 172 12.11 -8.07 -16.73
N ILE A 173 12.00 -7.81 -15.41
CA ILE A 173 12.07 -8.84 -14.39
C ILE A 173 10.71 -9.53 -14.34
N LYS A 174 10.70 -10.82 -14.63
CA LYS A 174 9.47 -11.61 -14.63
C LYS A 174 9.14 -12.13 -13.23
N ILE A 175 7.85 -12.18 -12.92
CA ILE A 175 7.32 -12.68 -11.67
C ILE A 175 7.18 -14.19 -11.78
N PHE A 176 7.76 -14.92 -10.83
CA PHE A 176 7.75 -16.38 -10.88
C PHE A 176 6.34 -16.93 -10.65
N SER A 177 5.87 -17.80 -11.55
CA SER A 177 4.66 -18.59 -11.35
C SER A 177 5.02 -20.00 -10.87
N PRO A 178 4.55 -20.42 -9.68
CA PRO A 178 4.74 -21.79 -9.21
C PRO A 178 3.97 -22.83 -10.02
N ALA A 179 2.93 -22.44 -10.77
CA ALA A 179 2.10 -23.36 -11.54
C ALA A 179 2.61 -23.62 -12.97
N SER A 180 3.20 -22.61 -13.61
CA SER A 180 3.79 -22.75 -14.96
C SER A 180 5.30 -22.95 -14.92
N GLY A 181 5.98 -22.54 -13.84
CA GLY A 181 7.45 -22.44 -13.81
C GLY A 181 8.00 -21.32 -14.71
N GLU A 182 7.12 -20.58 -15.38
CA GLU A 182 7.46 -19.48 -16.28
C GLU A 182 7.39 -18.14 -15.54
N GLY A 183 8.00 -17.13 -16.17
CA GLY A 183 7.98 -15.77 -15.68
C GLY A 183 6.80 -14.97 -16.25
N LEU A 184 5.90 -14.51 -15.39
CA LEU A 184 4.78 -13.64 -15.73
C LEU A 184 5.21 -12.16 -15.84
N PRO A 185 4.58 -11.35 -16.71
CA PRO A 185 4.87 -9.92 -16.83
C PRO A 185 4.28 -9.08 -15.68
N ALA A 186 3.27 -9.59 -15.00
CA ALA A 186 2.62 -9.01 -13.82
C ALA A 186 2.09 -10.17 -12.95
N SER A 187 2.00 -9.98 -11.63
CA SER A 187 1.42 -10.93 -10.68
C SER A 187 -0.09 -10.80 -10.74
N PRO A 188 -0.84 -11.85 -11.09
CA PRO A 188 -2.28 -11.88 -10.87
C PRO A 188 -2.54 -12.01 -9.37
N ASP A 189 -3.27 -11.06 -8.78
CA ASP A 189 -3.45 -11.03 -7.32
C ASP A 189 -4.91 -11.28 -6.92
N TYR A 190 -5.85 -10.52 -7.49
CA TYR A 190 -7.26 -10.58 -7.07
C TYR A 190 -8.25 -10.46 -8.22
N ARG A 191 -9.41 -11.10 -8.04
CA ARG A 191 -10.62 -10.84 -8.82
C ARG A 191 -11.59 -9.99 -8.00
N ILE A 192 -12.09 -8.92 -8.61
CA ILE A 192 -13.23 -8.16 -8.08
C ILE A 192 -14.50 -8.76 -8.70
N ILE A 193 -15.39 -9.29 -7.87
CA ILE A 193 -16.66 -9.88 -8.30
C ILE A 193 -17.82 -9.04 -7.79
N GLY A 194 -18.73 -8.65 -8.69
CA GLY A 194 -19.86 -7.79 -8.38
C GLY A 194 -19.47 -6.31 -8.29
N ARG A 195 -20.40 -5.49 -7.81
CA ARG A 195 -20.20 -4.04 -7.60
C ARG A 195 -20.86 -3.60 -6.29
N GLY A 196 -20.60 -2.37 -5.86
CA GLY A 196 -21.32 -1.79 -4.74
C GLY A 196 -21.06 -2.49 -3.41
N PRO A 197 -22.07 -2.46 -2.53
CA PRO A 197 -22.02 -3.16 -1.25
C PRO A 197 -21.77 -4.67 -1.37
N SER A 198 -22.14 -5.30 -2.49
CA SER A 198 -21.97 -6.74 -2.74
C SER A 198 -20.62 -7.14 -3.34
N ALA A 199 -19.74 -6.18 -3.65
CA ALA A 199 -18.45 -6.49 -4.26
C ALA A 199 -17.61 -7.38 -3.33
N ARG A 200 -17.03 -8.44 -3.91
CA ARG A 200 -16.11 -9.36 -3.26
C ARG A 200 -14.73 -9.25 -3.90
N ILE A 201 -13.70 -9.34 -3.07
CA ILE A 201 -12.31 -9.43 -3.51
C ILE A 201 -11.90 -10.87 -3.27
N VAL A 202 -11.55 -11.58 -4.34
CA VAL A 202 -11.19 -12.99 -4.29
C VAL A 202 -9.72 -13.11 -4.67
N PRO A 203 -8.82 -13.48 -3.75
CA PRO A 203 -7.44 -13.78 -4.08
C PRO A 203 -7.36 -14.91 -5.11
N ILE A 204 -6.44 -14.82 -6.06
CA ILE A 204 -6.31 -15.85 -7.11
C ILE A 204 -6.06 -17.24 -6.51
N HIS A 205 -5.36 -17.31 -5.37
CA HIS A 205 -5.03 -18.57 -4.70
C HIS A 205 -6.25 -19.23 -4.06
N GLU A 206 -7.33 -18.48 -3.77
CA GLU A 206 -8.62 -19.04 -3.33
C GLU A 206 -9.45 -19.56 -4.50
N GLU A 207 -9.07 -19.25 -5.74
CA GLU A 207 -9.75 -19.79 -6.93
C GLU A 207 -9.28 -21.21 -7.28
N VAL A 208 -8.33 -21.80 -6.53
CA VAL A 208 -7.84 -23.18 -6.71
C VAL A 208 -7.99 -24.00 -5.42
N ASP A 209 -8.09 -25.32 -5.55
CA ASP A 209 -8.36 -26.20 -4.39
C ASP A 209 -7.08 -26.54 -3.61
N SER A 210 -5.91 -26.48 -4.25
CA SER A 210 -4.60 -26.74 -3.65
C SER A 210 -3.52 -25.83 -4.26
N LEU A 211 -2.54 -25.43 -3.45
CA LEU A 211 -1.32 -24.73 -3.88
C LEU A 211 -0.10 -25.67 -4.01
N ASP A 212 -0.26 -26.95 -3.65
CA ASP A 212 0.75 -27.97 -3.95
C ASP A 212 0.52 -28.52 -5.36
N PHE A 213 1.09 -27.81 -6.33
CA PHE A 213 0.94 -28.13 -7.75
C PHE A 213 1.71 -29.38 -8.20
N GLN A 214 2.60 -29.92 -7.35
CA GLN A 214 3.27 -31.18 -7.65
C GLN A 214 2.37 -32.38 -7.41
N ILE A 215 1.54 -32.32 -6.36
CA ILE A 215 0.61 -33.40 -6.01
C ILE A 215 -0.79 -33.22 -6.61
N ASP A 216 -1.20 -31.97 -6.92
CA ASP A 216 -2.49 -31.67 -7.55
C ASP A 216 -2.33 -31.02 -8.95
N PRO A 217 -2.23 -31.83 -10.01
CA PRO A 217 -2.10 -31.33 -11.37
C PRO A 217 -3.35 -30.60 -11.87
N LYS A 218 -4.54 -30.85 -11.29
CA LYS A 218 -5.77 -30.15 -11.68
C LYS A 218 -5.74 -28.71 -11.21
N SER A 219 -5.33 -28.47 -9.96
CA SER A 219 -5.11 -27.11 -9.47
C SER A 219 -3.99 -26.40 -10.23
N ALA A 220 -2.93 -27.10 -10.61
CA ALA A 220 -1.86 -26.54 -11.44
C ALA A 220 -2.36 -26.09 -12.83
N GLU A 221 -3.20 -26.90 -13.48
CA GLU A 221 -3.80 -26.53 -14.76
C GLU A 221 -4.82 -25.37 -14.64
N LYS A 222 -5.62 -25.38 -13.57
CA LYS A 222 -6.56 -24.30 -13.27
C LYS A 222 -5.82 -22.98 -13.03
N MET A 223 -4.75 -22.99 -12.24
CA MET A 223 -3.90 -21.82 -11.99
C MET A 223 -3.28 -21.29 -13.29
N ARG A 224 -2.70 -22.16 -14.14
CA ARG A 224 -2.17 -21.77 -15.46
C ARG A 224 -3.21 -21.15 -16.39
N ARG A 225 -4.49 -21.53 -16.25
CA ARG A 225 -5.59 -20.90 -16.97
C ARG A 225 -5.94 -19.54 -16.38
N LEU A 226 -6.04 -19.43 -15.06
CA LEU A 226 -6.32 -18.17 -14.37
C LEU A 226 -5.22 -17.14 -14.65
N GLU A 227 -3.95 -17.52 -14.57
CA GLU A 227 -2.83 -16.64 -14.91
C GLU A 227 -2.97 -16.06 -16.32
N ARG A 228 -3.26 -16.91 -17.32
CA ARG A 228 -3.52 -16.45 -18.69
C ARG A 228 -4.75 -15.56 -18.78
N GLU A 229 -5.84 -15.93 -18.13
CA GLU A 229 -7.08 -15.15 -18.11
C GLU A 229 -6.85 -13.74 -17.58
N TYR A 230 -6.06 -13.56 -16.51
CA TYR A 230 -5.75 -12.24 -15.96
C TYR A 230 -4.81 -11.43 -16.88
N ILE A 231 -3.79 -12.07 -17.46
CA ILE A 231 -2.85 -11.41 -18.36
C ILE A 231 -3.54 -10.97 -19.66
N ASP A 232 -4.29 -11.87 -20.29
CA ASP A 232 -5.05 -11.59 -21.50
C ASP A 232 -6.19 -10.62 -21.21
N GLY A 233 -6.88 -10.78 -20.08
CA GLY A 233 -7.91 -9.87 -19.60
C GLY A 233 -7.40 -8.45 -19.40
N ARG A 234 -6.18 -8.26 -18.87
CA ARG A 234 -5.53 -6.94 -18.80
C ARG A 234 -5.22 -6.36 -20.17
N LYS A 235 -4.79 -7.20 -21.12
CA LYS A 235 -4.39 -6.78 -22.47
C LYS A 235 -5.59 -6.35 -23.31
N ASP A 236 -6.69 -7.09 -23.20
CA ASP A 236 -7.90 -6.90 -24.00
C ASP A 236 -8.94 -6.00 -23.30
N ALA A 237 -8.60 -5.46 -22.13
CA ALA A 237 -9.48 -4.62 -21.32
C ALA A 237 -9.92 -3.34 -22.05
N VAL A 238 -11.18 -2.95 -21.85
CA VAL A 238 -11.70 -1.66 -22.31
C VAL A 238 -11.10 -0.53 -21.48
N THR A 239 -10.87 -0.79 -20.20
CA THR A 239 -10.35 0.17 -19.22
C THR A 239 -9.28 -0.47 -18.36
N VAL A 240 -8.17 0.26 -18.16
CA VAL A 240 -7.12 -0.11 -17.21
C VAL A 240 -6.85 1.08 -16.31
N VAL A 241 -7.03 0.87 -15.01
CA VAL A 241 -6.64 1.84 -13.98
C VAL A 241 -5.30 1.42 -13.40
N GLN A 242 -4.29 2.28 -13.56
CA GLN A 242 -2.97 2.07 -13.01
C GLN A 242 -2.79 2.93 -11.74
N LEU A 243 -2.41 2.30 -10.64
CA LEU A 243 -2.20 2.93 -9.35
C LEU A 243 -0.78 2.66 -8.86
N ASN A 244 -0.03 3.72 -8.55
CA ASN A 244 1.27 3.59 -7.89
C ASN A 244 1.07 3.59 -6.37
N LEU A 245 1.06 2.39 -5.77
CA LEU A 245 0.83 2.18 -4.33
C LEU A 245 1.94 2.83 -3.50
N SER A 246 3.20 2.60 -3.89
CA SER A 246 4.34 3.13 -3.15
C SER A 246 4.32 4.66 -3.10
N LEU A 247 4.05 5.31 -4.23
CA LEU A 247 3.91 6.76 -4.29
C LEU A 247 2.66 7.25 -3.53
N ALA A 248 1.55 6.52 -3.57
CA ALA A 248 0.35 6.88 -2.80
C ALA A 248 0.67 6.93 -1.28
N ILE A 249 1.41 5.96 -0.77
CA ILE A 249 1.87 5.93 0.63
C ILE A 249 2.78 7.13 0.93
N ARG A 250 3.78 7.40 0.08
CA ARG A 250 4.68 8.57 0.28
C ARG A 250 3.92 9.90 0.26
N ASN A 251 2.97 10.05 -0.66
CA ASN A 251 2.11 11.23 -0.75
C ASN A 251 1.20 11.37 0.49
N ALA A 252 0.73 10.26 1.07
CA ALA A 252 -0.04 10.28 2.31
C ALA A 252 0.81 10.77 3.49
N PHE A 253 2.06 10.33 3.60
CA PHE A 253 2.99 10.84 4.60
C PHE A 253 3.30 12.33 4.39
N ASP A 254 3.45 12.78 3.13
CA ASP A 254 3.61 14.19 2.83
C ASP A 254 2.44 15.04 3.31
N ARG A 255 1.19 14.59 3.10
CA ARG A 255 -0.02 15.28 3.58
C ARG A 255 -0.10 15.34 5.10
N LEU A 256 0.27 14.25 5.78
CA LEU A 256 0.32 14.20 7.23
C LEU A 256 1.30 15.22 7.80
N GLN A 257 2.51 15.23 7.26
CA GLN A 257 3.52 16.15 7.72
C GLN A 257 3.14 17.61 7.41
N ASP A 258 2.53 17.89 6.26
CA ASP A 258 1.98 19.22 5.95
C ASP A 258 0.90 19.67 6.96
N ASP A 259 -0.03 18.79 7.37
CA ASP A 259 -1.05 19.12 8.39
C ASP A 259 -0.43 19.38 9.76
N ARG A 260 0.61 18.62 10.13
CA ARG A 260 1.33 18.81 11.39
C ARG A 260 2.12 20.11 11.41
N GLU A 261 2.84 20.44 10.34
CA GLU A 261 3.59 21.69 10.20
C GLU A 261 2.66 22.91 10.25
N LYS A 262 1.52 22.86 9.56
CA LYS A 262 0.52 23.96 9.58
C LYS A 262 -0.08 24.24 10.94
N LYS A 263 -0.17 23.24 11.83
CA LYS A 263 -0.67 23.41 13.21
C LYS A 263 0.38 23.88 14.19
N ALA A 264 1.66 23.69 13.86
CA ALA A 264 2.77 24.09 14.71
C ALA A 264 3.23 25.54 14.46
N ALA A 265 2.89 26.09 13.28
CA ALA A 265 3.06 27.49 12.91
C ALA A 265 1.94 28.37 13.51
#